data_AF-A0A011P3I9-F1
#
_entry.id   AF-A0A011P3I9-F1
#
_cell.length_a   1.000
_cell.length_b   1.000
_cell.length_c   1.000
_cell.angle_alpha   90.00
_cell.angle_beta   90.00
_cell.angle_gamma   90.00
#
_symmetry.space_group_name_H-M   'P 1'
#
loop_
_entity.id
_entity.type
_entity.pdbx_description
1 polymer ?
#
loop_
_entity_poly.entity_id
_entity_poly.type
_entity_poly.pdbx_seq_one_letter_code
_entity_poly.pdbx_strand_id
1 'polypeptide(L)' 'MLSFVLAGYRPEEVGAALNEEGIAVRAGHHCAQPILRRFGVEATVRPSLAFYNTCAEVDLLVSVLQRLAPGRGRLVA' A
#
# COMPACT_ATOMS: atom_id res chain seq x y z
N MET A 1 8.01 7.05 -5.74
CA MET A 1 6.72 6.32 -5.85
C MET A 1 6.99 4.84 -5.74
N LEU A 2 6.13 4.09 -5.07
CA LEU A 2 6.21 2.64 -4.94
C LEU A 2 4.82 2.02 -5.13
N SER A 3 4.76 0.82 -5.70
CA SER A 3 3.54 0.03 -5.88
C SER A 3 3.68 -1.31 -5.18
N PHE A 4 2.63 -1.75 -4.47
CA PHE A 4 2.64 -3.04 -3.79
C PHE A 4 1.27 -3.70 -3.79
N VAL A 5 1.27 -4.99 -3.47
CA VAL A 5 0.09 -5.78 -3.09
C VAL A 5 0.31 -6.32 -1.68
N LEU A 6 -0.77 -6.45 -0.91
CA LEU A 6 -0.72 -7.03 0.43
C LEU A 6 -1.40 -8.40 0.40
N ALA A 7 -0.67 -9.45 0.78
CA ALA A 7 -1.20 -10.81 0.76
C ALA A 7 -2.45 -10.92 1.65
N GLY A 8 -3.50 -11.55 1.12
CA GLY A 8 -4.78 -11.70 1.82
C GLY A 8 -5.75 -10.52 1.66
N TYR A 9 -5.36 -9.44 0.97
CA TYR A 9 -6.22 -8.28 0.73
C TYR A 9 -6.29 -7.92 -0.74
N ARG A 10 -7.47 -7.45 -1.18
CA ARG A 10 -7.57 -6.76 -2.46
C ARG A 10 -7.00 -5.34 -2.32
N PRO A 11 -6.35 -4.79 -3.36
CA PRO A 11 -5.77 -3.44 -3.31
C PRO A 11 -6.76 -2.35 -2.87
N GLU A 12 -8.03 -2.47 -3.26
CA GLU A 12 -9.08 -1.52 -2.89
C GLU A 12 -9.39 -1.55 -1.39
N GLU A 13 -9.31 -2.72 -0.76
CA GLU A 13 -9.55 -2.88 0.68
C GLU A 13 -8.43 -2.25 1.51
N VAL A 14 -7.18 -2.43 1.08
CA VAL A 14 -6.03 -1.75 1.68
C VAL A 14 -6.13 -0.23 1.48
N GLY A 15 -6.56 0.22 0.30
CA GLY A 15 -6.81 1.63 0.03
C GLY A 15 -7.87 2.24 0.94
N ALA A 16 -8.97 1.52 1.18
CA ALA A 16 -10.03 1.94 2.10
C ALA A 16 -9.53 2.00 3.56
N ALA A 17 -8.82 0.96 4.03
CA ALA A 17 -8.28 0.92 5.39
C ALA A 17 -7.25 2.03 5.64
N LEU A 18 -6.38 2.33 4.66
CA LEU A 18 -5.45 3.46 4.76
C LEU A 18 -6.17 4.82 4.79
N ASN A 19 -7.27 4.96 4.05
CA ASN A 19 -8.08 6.18 4.05
C ASN A 19 -8.76 6.42 5.41
N GLU A 20 -9.21 5.37 6.11
CA GLU A 20 -9.76 5.47 7.47
C GLU A 20 -8.73 6.03 8.48
N GLU A 21 -7.46 5.79 8.23
CA GLU A 21 -6.32 6.28 9.03
C GLU A 21 -5.80 7.65 8.54
N GLY A 22 -6.50 8.28 7.58
CA GLY A 22 -6.13 9.59 7.02
C GLY A 22 -5.01 9.55 5.97
N ILE A 23 -4.66 8.37 5.45
CA ILE A 23 -3.53 8.17 4.53
C ILE A 23 -4.05 8.03 3.10
N ALA A 24 -3.87 9.09 2.30
CA ALA A 24 -4.31 9.12 0.93
C ALA A 24 -3.39 8.28 0.00
N VAL A 25 -3.95 7.25 -0.62
CA VAL A 25 -3.28 6.41 -1.63
C VAL A 25 -4.18 6.19 -2.85
N ARG A 26 -3.58 5.78 -3.97
CA ARG A 26 -4.36 5.26 -5.12
C ARG A 26 -4.35 3.74 -5.09
N ALA A 27 -5.51 3.13 -5.21
CA ALA A 27 -5.66 1.70 -5.51
C ALA A 27 -6.22 1.50 -6.93
N GLY A 28 -5.92 0.36 -7.55
CA GLY A 28 -6.46 -0.05 -8.84
C GLY A 28 -5.41 -0.13 -9.96
N HIS A 29 -5.85 0.05 -11.20
CA HIS A 29 -5.01 -0.18 -12.39
C HIS A 29 -4.02 0.94 -12.71
N HIS A 30 -4.16 2.11 -12.09
CA HIS A 30 -3.35 3.32 -12.35
C HIS A 30 -3.24 3.73 -13.84
N CYS A 31 -4.28 3.42 -14.64
CA CYS A 31 -4.28 3.60 -16.10
C CYS A 31 -3.15 2.83 -16.82
N ALA A 32 -2.66 1.75 -16.21
CA ALA A 32 -1.45 1.04 -16.61
C ALA A 32 -1.66 -0.50 -16.63
N GLN A 33 -2.82 -0.95 -17.08
CA GLN A 33 -3.17 -2.39 -17.13
C GLN A 33 -2.13 -3.28 -17.82
N PRO A 34 -1.49 -2.88 -18.95
CA PRO A 34 -0.51 -3.76 -19.62
C PRO A 34 0.70 -4.12 -18.75
N ILE A 35 1.24 -3.16 -17.98
CA ILE A 35 2.40 -3.43 -17.12
C ILE A 35 1.99 -4.23 -15.89
N LEU A 36 0.81 -3.98 -15.32
CA LEU A 36 0.27 -4.78 -14.21
C LEU A 36 0.12 -6.25 -14.61
N ARG A 37 -0.45 -6.52 -15.79
CA ARG A 37 -0.56 -7.87 -16.36
C ARG A 37 0.79 -8.54 -16.57
N ARG A 38 1.82 -7.79 -16.99
CA ARG A 38 3.20 -8.32 -17.07
C ARG A 38 3.74 -8.78 -15.71
N PHE A 39 3.32 -8.12 -14.63
CA PHE A 39 3.65 -8.52 -13.25
C PHE A 39 2.67 -9.55 -12.66
N GLY A 40 1.68 -10.01 -13.42
CA GLY A 40 0.72 -11.03 -12.97
C GLY A 40 -0.32 -10.51 -11.98
N VAL A 41 -0.55 -9.20 -11.92
CA VAL A 41 -1.56 -8.58 -11.05
C VAL A 41 -2.49 -7.69 -11.88
N GLU A 42 -3.73 -7.48 -11.44
CA GLU A 42 -4.66 -6.56 -12.12
C GLU A 42 -4.68 -5.17 -11.45
N ALA A 43 -4.33 -5.07 -10.17
CA ALA A 43 -4.35 -3.82 -9.41
C ALA A 43 -3.23 -3.79 -8.36
N THR A 44 -2.84 -2.58 -7.97
CA THR A 44 -1.89 -2.35 -6.87
C THR A 44 -2.34 -1.20 -5.98
N VAL A 45 -1.74 -1.09 -4.79
CA VAL A 45 -1.79 0.10 -3.94
C VAL A 45 -0.54 0.93 -4.23
N ARG A 46 -0.69 2.25 -4.37
CA ARG A 46 0.38 3.15 -4.80
C ARG A 46 0.41 4.46 -4.00
N PRO A 47 1.08 4.49 -2.84
CA PRO A 47 1.48 5.73 -2.18
C PRO A 47 2.54 6.44 -3.04
N SER A 48 2.33 7.74 -3.23
CA SER A 48 3.16 8.57 -4.11
C SER A 48 3.73 9.72 -3.30
N LEU A 49 5.01 9.61 -2.95
CA LEU A 49 5.70 10.65 -2.17
C LEU A 49 6.15 11.81 -3.06
N ALA A 50 6.16 13.01 -2.48
CA ALA A 50 6.65 14.26 -3.02
C ALA A 50 7.55 14.97 -1.99
N PHE A 51 8.13 16.12 -2.37
CA PHE A 51 9.08 16.86 -1.53
C PHE A 51 8.52 17.36 -0.21
N TYR A 52 7.19 17.50 -0.11
CA TYR A 52 6.51 17.97 1.10
C TYR A 52 6.19 16.84 2.08
N ASN A 53 6.40 15.58 1.68
CA ASN A 53 6.19 14.48 2.60
C ASN A 53 7.30 14.39 3.65
N THR A 54 6.94 13.87 4.82
CA THR A 54 7.87 13.73 5.95
C THR A 54 8.16 12.26 6.25
N CYS A 55 9.26 11.98 6.94
CA CYS A 55 9.55 10.62 7.43
C CYS A 55 8.44 10.10 8.35
N ALA A 56 7.86 10.97 9.19
CA ALA A 56 6.77 10.59 10.10
C ALA A 56 5.51 10.11 9.35
N GLU A 57 5.19 10.68 8.18
CA GLU A 57 4.08 10.20 7.34
C GLU A 57 4.37 8.81 6.76
N VAL A 58 5.63 8.55 6.40
CA VAL A 58 6.06 7.21 5.94
C VAL A 58 5.99 6.21 7.10
N ASP A 59 6.42 6.59 8.30
CA ASP A 59 6.35 5.75 9.50
C ASP A 59 4.89 5.41 9.84
N LEU A 60 3.98 6.39 9.75
CA LEU A 60 2.55 6.15 9.92
C LEU A 60 2.02 5.15 8.89
N LEU A 61 2.30 5.34 7.60
CA LEU A 61 1.94 4.41 6.52
C LEU A 61 2.42 2.99 6.81
N VAL A 62 3.69 2.83 7.19
CA VAL A 62 4.28 1.52 7.50
C VAL A 62 3.59 0.90 8.71
N SER A 63 3.33 1.68 9.77
CA SER A 63 2.67 1.19 10.99
C SER A 63 1.28 0.62 10.70
N VAL A 64 0.49 1.28 9.84
CA VAL A 64 -0.85 0.80 9.46
C VAL A 64 -0.74 -0.47 8.63
N LEU A 65 0.17 -0.51 7.65
CA LEU A 65 0.39 -1.71 6.83
C LEU A 65 0.83 -2.91 7.66
N GLN A 66 1.62 -2.71 8.71
CA GLN A 66 2.02 -3.77 9.64
C GLN A 66 0.84 -4.29 10.48
N ARG A 67 -0.11 -3.43 10.86
CA ARG A 67 -1.36 -3.87 11.54
C ARG A 67 -2.26 -4.69 10.62
N LEU A 68 -2.31 -4.33 9.34
CA LEU A 68 -3.10 -5.05 8.33
C LEU A 68 -2.45 -6.36 7.89
N ALA A 69 -1.12 -6.43 7.85
CA ALA A 69 -0.43 -7.64 7.44
C ALA A 69 -0.75 -8.78 8.43
N PRO A 70 -1.30 -9.93 7.96
CA PRO A 70 -1.57 -11.06 8.84
C PRO A 70 -0.27 -11.50 9.50
N GLY A 71 -0.31 -11.64 10.82
CA GLY A 71 0.83 -11.59 11.72
C GLY A 71 2.09 -12.30 11.21
N ARG A 72 3.11 -11.51 10.87
CA ARG A 72 4.50 -11.88 11.12
C ARG A 72 4.85 -11.43 12.55
N GLY A 73 4.09 -11.92 13.52
CA GLY A 73 4.50 -11.84 14.91
C GLY A 73 5.86 -12.52 15.01
N ARG A 74 6.89 -11.76 15.39
CA ARG A 74 8.24 -12.22 15.74
C ARG A 74 9.17 -12.53 14.56
N LEU A 75 9.74 -11.48 13.97
CA LEU A 75 11.06 -11.53 13.30
C LEU A 75 11.93 -10.33 13.71
N VAL A 76 11.86 -9.95 14.99
CA VAL A 76 12.90 -9.19 15.69
C VAL A 76 12.84 -9.63 17.16
N ALA A 77 13.60 -10.69 17.49
CA ALA A 77 14.13 -11.08 18.82
C ALA A 77 14.64 -12.52 18.72
#